data_AF-A0A0M2Y4C5-F1
#
_entry.id   AF-A0A0M2Y4C5-F1
#
_cell.length_a   1.000
_cell.length_b   1.000
_cell.length_c   1.000
_cell.angle_alpha   90.00
_cell.angle_beta   90.00
_cell.angle_gamma   90.00
#
_symmetry.space_group_name_H-M   'P 1'
#
loop_
_entity.id
_entity.type
_entity.pdbx_description
1 polymer ?
#
loop_
_entity_poly.entity_id
_entity_poly.type
_entity_poly.pdbx_seq_one_letter_code
_entity_poly.pdbx_strand_id
1 'polypeptide(L)'
;MRGISDLKHRKLLAISIKIQGEVVDVMDVEVLAKLRGEFANLNELYSQYRQLLQQLEGVVRDYETKERCIRSEILSRPLRKLAKNGQTGSSLRMVINSLNSCAH
;
A
#
# COMPACT_ATOMS: atom_id res chain seq x y z
N MET A 1 1.87 3.77 -8.95
CA MET A 1 1.09 5.00 -8.63
C MET A 1 2.04 6.07 -8.10
N ARG A 2 1.87 7.34 -8.49
CA ARG A 2 2.54 8.43 -7.75
C ARG A 2 1.76 8.66 -6.46
N GLY A 3 2.33 8.25 -5.32
CA GLY A 3 1.74 8.50 -4.00
C GLY A 3 1.83 9.97 -3.57
N ILE A 4 1.21 10.32 -2.44
CA ILE A 4 1.39 11.64 -1.84
C ILE A 4 2.78 11.70 -1.20
N SER A 5 3.58 12.71 -1.56
CA SER A 5 4.92 12.88 -1.01
C SER A 5 4.84 13.44 0.41
N ASP A 6 5.26 12.64 1.39
CA ASP A 6 5.34 13.04 2.80
C ASP A 6 6.20 14.30 2.99
N LEU A 7 7.34 14.39 2.28
CA LEU A 7 8.19 15.57 2.31
C LEU A 7 7.47 16.83 1.81
N LYS A 8 6.69 16.72 0.72
CA LYS A 8 5.93 17.85 0.21
C LYS A 8 4.83 18.27 1.18
N HIS A 9 4.10 17.31 1.76
CA HIS A 9 3.05 17.58 2.75
C HIS A 9 3.61 18.32 3.97
N ARG A 10 4.71 17.82 4.55
CA ARG A 10 5.36 18.46 5.71
C ARG A 10 5.89 19.86 5.39
N LYS A 11 6.48 20.05 4.22
CA LYS A 11 6.95 21.39 3.77
C LYS A 11 5.79 22.37 3.66
N LEU A 12 4.67 21.94 3.07
CA LEU A 12 3.51 22.80 2.89
C LEU A 12 2.87 23.17 4.25
N LEU A 13 2.78 22.23 5.18
CA LEU A 13 2.35 22.49 6.56
C LEU A 13 3.26 23.50 7.27
N ALA A 14 4.58 23.33 7.18
CA ALA A 14 5.53 24.24 7.81
C ALA A 14 5.44 25.66 7.24
N ILE A 15 5.32 25.79 5.92
CA ILE A 15 5.13 27.08 5.25
C ILE A 15 3.81 27.73 5.71
N SER A 16 2.73 26.96 5.81
CA SER A 16 1.43 27.46 6.27
C SER A 16 1.48 28.04 7.67
N ILE A 17 2.08 27.30 8.61
CA ILE A 17 2.24 27.74 10.00
C ILE A 17 3.05 29.04 10.05
N LYS A 18 4.14 29.11 9.27
CA LYS A 18 4.98 30.30 9.19
C LYS A 18 4.22 31.51 8.65
N ILE A 19 3.52 31.36 7.51
CA ILE A 19 2.71 32.43 6.94
C ILE A 19 1.68 32.91 7.95
N GLN A 20 0.93 31.98 8.55
CA GLN A 20 -0.10 32.31 9.52
C GLN A 20 0.47 33.09 10.70
N GLY A 21 1.67 32.75 11.21
CA GLY A 21 2.32 33.47 12.29
C GLY A 21 2.83 34.87 11.91
N GLU A 22 3.29 35.06 10.67
CA GLU A 22 3.84 36.35 10.20
C GLU A 22 2.75 37.36 9.80
N VAL A 23 1.55 36.90 9.42
CA VAL A 23 0.50 37.77 8.86
C VAL A 23 -0.72 37.92 9.76
N VAL A 24 -0.69 37.40 11.01
CA VAL A 24 -1.83 37.44 11.96
C VAL A 24 -2.41 38.85 12.10
N ASP A 25 -1.53 39.85 12.24
CA ASP A 25 -1.94 41.21 12.57
C ASP A 25 -2.23 42.08 11.33
N VAL A 26 -1.99 41.56 10.13
CA VAL A 26 -2.07 42.31 8.86
C VAL A 26 -3.16 41.77 7.94
N MET A 27 -3.50 40.49 8.05
CA MET A 27 -4.43 39.82 7.16
C MET A 27 -5.83 39.72 7.78
N ASP A 28 -6.85 39.79 6.93
CA ASP A 28 -8.24 39.64 7.34
C ASP A 28 -8.45 38.31 8.11
N VAL A 29 -9.11 38.40 9.25
CA VAL A 29 -9.45 37.28 10.12
C VAL A 29 -10.24 36.20 9.37
N GLU A 30 -11.12 36.58 8.45
CA GLU A 30 -11.91 35.64 7.64
C GLU A 30 -11.02 34.86 6.66
N VAL A 31 -10.01 35.52 6.08
CA VAL A 31 -9.04 34.89 5.17
C VAL A 31 -8.16 33.91 5.95
N LEU A 32 -7.68 34.30 7.14
CA LEU A 32 -6.94 33.41 8.03
C LEU A 32 -7.77 32.19 8.46
N ALA A 33 -9.04 32.39 8.78
CA ALA A 33 -9.95 31.31 9.16
C ALA A 33 -10.16 30.31 8.01
N LYS A 34 -10.42 30.80 6.78
CA LYS A 34 -10.54 29.97 5.58
C LYS A 34 -9.26 29.18 5.32
N LEU A 35 -8.10 29.84 5.39
CA LEU A 35 -6.80 29.20 5.21
C LEU A 35 -6.60 28.04 6.21
N ARG A 36 -6.89 28.27 7.50
CA ARG A 36 -6.82 27.24 8.53
C ARG A 36 -7.75 26.06 8.24
N GLY A 37 -8.98 26.33 7.80
CA GLY A 37 -9.95 25.30 7.40
C GLY A 37 -9.43 24.43 6.26
N GLU A 38 -8.94 25.04 5.18
CA GLU A 38 -8.38 24.30 4.04
C GLU A 38 -7.17 23.46 4.43
N PHE A 39 -6.30 23.97 5.30
CA PHE A 39 -5.16 23.20 5.80
C PHE A 39 -5.56 22.03 6.68
N ALA A 40 -6.60 22.19 7.51
CA ALA A 40 -7.16 21.10 8.29
C ALA A 40 -7.70 20.00 7.37
N ASN A 41 -8.48 20.37 6.35
CA ASN A 41 -9.02 19.45 5.35
C ASN A 41 -7.90 18.71 4.60
N LEU A 42 -6.86 19.43 4.17
CA LEU A 42 -5.72 18.84 3.49
C LEU A 42 -4.98 17.83 4.37
N ASN A 43 -4.82 18.13 5.66
CA ASN A 43 -4.18 17.23 6.60
C ASN A 43 -5.01 15.97 6.89
N GLU A 44 -6.34 16.13 6.92
CA GLU A 44 -7.26 15.00 7.03
C GLU A 44 -7.15 14.08 5.81
N LEU A 45 -7.17 14.64 4.60
CA LEU A 45 -6.98 13.86 3.35
C LEU A 45 -5.64 13.12 3.35
N TYR A 46 -4.56 13.76 3.80
CA TYR A 46 -3.26 13.10 3.92
C TYR A 46 -3.29 11.95 4.93
N SER A 47 -3.98 12.12 6.05
CA SER A 47 -4.12 11.09 7.08
C SER A 47 -4.92 9.89 6.57
N GLN A 48 -6.03 10.14 5.87
CA GLN A 48 -6.82 9.09 5.21
C GLN A 48 -5.99 8.33 4.17
N TYR A 49 -5.22 9.05 3.35
CA TYR A 49 -4.29 8.43 2.40
C TYR A 49 -3.30 7.49 3.09
N ARG A 50 -2.69 7.92 4.20
CA ARG A 50 -1.74 7.10 4.96
C ARG A 50 -2.38 5.83 5.52
N GLN A 51 -3.61 5.94 6.04
CA GLN A 51 -4.37 4.79 6.53
C GLN A 51 -4.70 3.79 5.42
N LEU A 52 -5.18 4.28 4.27
CA LEU A 52 -5.48 3.43 3.12
C LEU A 52 -4.24 2.73 2.57
N LEU A 53 -3.11 3.44 2.53
CA LEU A 53 -1.84 2.85 2.10
C LEU A 53 -1.42 1.70 3.03
N GLN A 54 -1.53 1.90 4.35
CA GLN A 54 -1.23 0.86 5.33
C GLN A 54 -2.16 -0.36 5.21
N GLN A 55 -3.46 -0.12 4.96
CA GLN A 55 -4.41 -1.20 4.70
C GLN A 55 -4.04 -1.98 3.44
N LEU A 56 -3.69 -1.28 2.35
CA LEU A 56 -3.24 -1.90 1.11
C LEU A 56 -1.98 -2.74 1.32
N GLU A 57 -0.97 -2.23 2.03
CA GLU A 57 0.24 -2.97 2.39
C GLU A 57 -0.08 -4.23 3.20
N GLY A 58 -1.06 -4.17 4.10
CA GLY A 58 -1.57 -5.32 4.83
C GLY A 58 -2.19 -6.38 3.92
N VAL A 59 -3.10 -5.98 3.03
CA VAL A 59 -3.76 -6.87 2.07
C VAL A 59 -2.74 -7.54 1.14
N VAL A 60 -1.75 -6.79 0.66
CA VAL A 60 -0.67 -7.31 -0.20
C VAL A 60 0.12 -8.38 0.55
N ARG A 61 0.54 -8.10 1.79
CA ARG A 61 1.28 -9.06 2.62
C ARG A 61 0.48 -10.33 2.90
N ASP A 62 -0.81 -10.18 3.20
CA ASP A 62 -1.69 -11.31 3.47
C ASP A 62 -1.88 -12.17 2.22
N TYR A 63 -2.05 -11.53 1.06
CA TYR A 63 -2.12 -12.20 -0.24
C TYR A 63 -0.85 -13.01 -0.52
N GLU A 64 0.33 -12.39 -0.44
CA GLU A 64 1.63 -13.04 -0.66
C GLU A 64 1.87 -14.20 0.32
N THR A 65 1.44 -14.03 1.57
CA THR A 65 1.53 -15.10 2.59
C THR A 65 0.64 -16.28 2.24
N LYS A 66 -0.60 -16.03 1.81
CA LYS A 66 -1.53 -17.08 1.38
C LYS A 66 -1.06 -17.77 0.11
N GLU A 67 -0.58 -17.01 -0.87
CA GLU A 67 0.02 -17.53 -2.10
C GLU A 67 1.17 -18.50 -1.78
N ARG A 68 2.10 -18.07 -0.89
CA ARG A 68 3.22 -18.91 -0.44
C ARG A 68 2.75 -20.19 0.24
N CYS A 69 1.77 -20.11 1.14
CA CYS A 69 1.20 -21.25 1.85
C CYS A 69 0.60 -22.25 0.86
N ILE A 70 -0.24 -21.78 -0.07
CA ILE A 70 -0.86 -22.61 -1.10
C ILE A 70 0.23 -23.34 -1.91
N ARG A 71 1.22 -22.61 -2.43
CA ARG A 71 2.28 -23.21 -3.25
C ARG A 71 3.15 -24.17 -2.46
N SER A 72 3.68 -23.73 -1.32
CA SER A 72 4.82 -24.36 -0.67
C SER A 72 4.39 -25.41 0.36
N GLU A 73 3.33 -25.15 1.10
CA GLU A 73 2.87 -26.02 2.19
C GLU A 73 1.80 -27.00 1.72
N ILE A 74 0.81 -26.50 0.98
CA ILE A 74 -0.35 -27.30 0.56
C ILE A 74 -0.03 -28.10 -0.69
N LEU A 75 0.39 -27.45 -1.78
CA LEU A 75 0.49 -28.10 -3.09
C LEU A 75 1.83 -28.80 -3.34
N SER A 76 2.94 -28.32 -2.77
CA SER A 76 4.27 -28.83 -3.13
C SER A 76 4.46 -30.33 -2.85
N ARG A 77 3.98 -30.84 -1.71
CA ARG A 77 4.20 -32.23 -1.28
C ARG A 77 3.24 -33.20 -1.99
N PRO A 78 1.92 -32.93 -2.09
CA PRO A 78 1.00 -33.76 -2.88
C PRO A 78 1.40 -33.84 -4.36
N LEU A 79 1.73 -32.73 -5.00
CA LEU A 79 2.11 -32.71 -6.41
C LEU A 79 3.39 -33.51 -6.68
N ARG A 80 4.40 -33.40 -5.79
CA ARG A 80 5.61 -34.24 -5.87
C ARG A 80 5.33 -35.73 -5.69
N LYS A 81 4.42 -36.10 -4.77
CA LYS A 81 4.00 -37.50 -4.59
C LYS A 81 3.30 -38.05 -5.84
N LEU A 82 2.37 -37.29 -6.43
CA LEU A 82 1.68 -37.68 -7.66
C LEU A 82 2.68 -37.87 -8.82
N ALA A 83 3.64 -36.95 -8.97
CA ALA A 83 4.72 -37.05 -9.94
C ALA A 83 5.57 -38.32 -9.76
N LYS A 84 5.96 -38.63 -8.52
CA LYS A 84 6.78 -39.80 -8.21
C LYS A 84 6.05 -41.13 -8.45
N ASN A 85 4.75 -41.17 -8.20
CA ASN A 85 3.94 -42.40 -8.31
C ASN A 85 3.50 -42.71 -9.76
N GLY A 86 4.06 -42.04 -10.76
CA GLY A 86 3.74 -42.29 -12.17
C GLY A 86 2.32 -41.86 -12.59
N GLN A 87 1.55 -41.24 -11.69
CA GLN A 87 0.20 -40.70 -11.96
C GLN A 87 0.26 -39.37 -12.72
N THR A 88 1.25 -39.20 -13.59
CA THR A 88 1.50 -37.92 -14.27
C THR A 88 1.62 -38.08 -15.77
N GLY A 89 0.55 -37.69 -16.47
CA GLY A 89 0.67 -37.23 -17.85
C GLY A 89 1.52 -35.95 -17.92
N SER A 90 2.02 -35.62 -19.11
CA SER A 90 2.75 -34.37 -19.42
C SER A 90 2.07 -33.11 -18.86
N SER A 91 0.75 -33.14 -18.74
CA SER A 91 -0.09 -32.10 -18.14
C SER A 91 0.30 -31.73 -16.69
N LEU A 92 0.54 -32.70 -15.78
CA LEU A 92 0.81 -32.35 -14.37
C LEU A 92 2.19 -31.70 -14.18
N ARG A 93 3.19 -32.09 -14.99
CA ARG A 93 4.51 -31.46 -14.97
C ARG A 93 4.44 -29.99 -15.41
N MET A 94 3.66 -29.68 -16.45
CA MET A 94 3.43 -28.29 -16.86
C MET A 94 2.74 -27.47 -15.76
N VAL A 95 1.71 -28.02 -15.11
CA VAL A 95 1.01 -27.34 -14.01
C VAL A 95 1.96 -27.04 -12.83
N ILE A 96 2.84 -27.98 -12.46
CA ILE A 96 3.85 -27.77 -11.41
C ILE A 96 4.83 -26.66 -11.80
N ASN A 97 5.29 -26.64 -13.05
CA ASN A 97 6.21 -25.61 -13.52
C ASN A 97 5.55 -24.22 -13.53
N SER A 98 4.30 -24.11 -13.99
CA SER A 98 3.54 -22.87 -13.95
C SER A 98 3.33 -22.37 -12.51
N LEU A 99 3.00 -23.27 -11.59
CA LEU A 99 2.86 -22.94 -10.17
C LEU A 99 4.18 -22.43 -9.56
N ASN A 100 5.31 -23.02 -9.94
CA ASN A 100 6.63 -22.59 -9.49
C ASN A 100 7.03 -21.24 -10.11
N SER A 101 6.63 -20.94 -11.35
CA SER A 101 6.88 -19.64 -11.98
C SER A 101 6.08 -18.49 -11.37
N CYS A 102 5.03 -18.79 -10.59
CA CYS A 102 4.33 -17.78 -9.79
C CYS A 102 5.16 -17.29 -8.58
N ALA A 103 6.34 -17.86 -8.33
CA ALA A 103 7.24 -17.38 -7.27
C ALA A 103 8.01 -16.14 -7.75
N HIS A 104 7.47 -14.96 -7.47
CA HIS A 104 8.17 -13.68 -7.56
C HIS A 104 8.41 -13.09 -6.17
#